data_AF-A0A2K9A9F5-F1
#
_entry.id   AF-A0A2K9A9F5-F1
#
_cell.length_a   1.000
_cell.length_b   1.000
_cell.length_c   1.000
_cell.angle_alpha   90.00
_cell.angle_beta   90.00
_cell.angle_gamma   90.00
#
_symmetry.space_group_name_H-M   'P 1'
#
loop_
_entity.id
_entity.type
_entity.pdbx_description
1 polymer ?
#
loop_
_entity_poly.entity_id
_entity_poly.type
_entity_poly.pdbx_seq_one_letter_code
_entity_poly.pdbx_strand_id
1 'polypeptide(L)'
;MATIQIKRRTTAGTGPLVGTTGSVKAGEPLVDFSGEHLYIAKADKVASVSVPLAESDYLKIPGVAKVNTQIDTKITALGLGTAATKNTGTGNGNVPVLDANGKLADSVVPKIAMTNTFVVASQTAMLGLSTAQEGDVAVRTDLNKSFILKASPYSTLANWQELLTPTDAVTSVNGSTGAVSITLAGLGGVAASTYNTHVASNLHLTEDQRTVLSNVKNVYISDADGIAVAGTEADYTNGVIIDGLIYTAVVDSNYTPTRVSYKLGIDKTKVLMPTSIIDGGTY
;
A
#
# COMPACT_ATOMS: atom_id res chain seq x y z
N MET A 1 -47.26 33.47 66.92
CA MET A 1 -46.73 33.35 65.54
C MET A 1 -47.18 34.59 64.79
N ALA A 2 -46.25 35.36 64.20
CA ALA A 2 -46.63 36.47 63.33
C ALA A 2 -47.03 35.90 61.96
N THR A 3 -48.30 36.09 61.58
CA THR A 3 -48.79 35.68 60.26
C THR A 3 -48.41 36.76 59.25
N ILE A 4 -47.50 36.46 58.33
CA ILE A 4 -47.16 37.38 57.23
C ILE A 4 -48.34 37.38 56.26
N GLN A 5 -49.12 38.47 56.22
CA GLN A 5 -50.17 38.67 55.22
C GLN A 5 -49.55 39.30 53.97
N ILE A 6 -49.55 38.56 52.85
CA ILE A 6 -49.11 39.07 51.55
C ILE A 6 -50.30 39.78 50.90
N LYS A 7 -50.21 41.11 50.71
CA LYS A 7 -51.27 41.87 50.03
C LYS A 7 -51.08 41.79 48.51
N ARG A 8 -52.18 41.50 47.81
CA ARG A 8 -52.26 41.52 46.33
C ARG A 8 -52.73 42.89 45.87
N ARG A 9 -52.22 43.38 44.74
CA ARG A 9 -52.91 44.42 43.96
C ARG A 9 -54.19 43.78 43.40
N THR A 10 -55.36 44.36 43.65
CA THR A 10 -56.67 43.79 43.29
C THR A 10 -57.02 43.91 41.80
N THR A 11 -56.05 44.19 40.92
CA THR A 11 -56.31 44.39 39.49
C THR A 11 -55.06 44.05 38.68
N ALA A 12 -55.26 43.65 37.42
CA ALA A 12 -54.31 43.07 36.46
C ALA A 12 -53.10 43.96 36.04
N GLY A 13 -52.54 44.75 36.96
CA GLY A 13 -51.35 45.56 36.73
C GLY A 13 -50.11 44.93 37.37
N THR A 14 -48.97 45.06 36.69
CA THR A 14 -47.63 44.76 37.22
C THR A 14 -47.22 45.80 38.28
N GLY A 15 -46.46 45.38 39.31
CA GLY A 15 -45.91 46.25 40.36
C GLY A 15 -46.64 46.25 41.72
N PRO A 16 -46.18 47.07 42.69
CA PRO A 16 -46.74 47.13 44.05
C PRO A 16 -48.09 47.85 44.06
N LEU A 17 -48.81 47.98 45.19
CA LEU A 17 -49.99 48.87 45.23
C LEU A 17 -49.57 50.33 44.97
N VAL A 18 -50.17 51.00 43.98
CA VAL A 18 -50.00 52.43 43.72
C VAL A 18 -51.36 53.07 43.47
N GLY A 19 -51.46 54.39 43.65
CA GLY A 19 -52.69 55.15 43.42
C GLY A 19 -53.15 55.94 44.64
N THR A 20 -54.32 56.56 44.55
CA THR A 20 -54.86 57.51 45.54
C THR A 20 -55.71 56.85 46.62
N THR A 21 -55.81 55.52 46.63
CA THR A 21 -56.63 54.73 47.57
C THR A 21 -55.84 53.55 48.12
N GLY A 22 -56.22 53.07 49.32
CA GLY A 22 -55.60 51.91 49.98
C GLY A 22 -54.56 52.30 51.03
N SER A 23 -54.01 51.30 51.72
CA SER A 23 -52.99 51.50 52.75
C SER A 23 -51.99 50.36 52.81
N VAL A 24 -50.76 50.72 53.12
CA VAL A 24 -49.66 49.79 53.40
C VAL A 24 -49.05 50.08 54.77
N LYS A 25 -48.50 49.05 55.38
CA LYS A 25 -47.72 49.13 56.61
C LYS A 25 -46.25 48.90 56.33
N ALA A 26 -45.38 49.54 57.10
CA ALA A 26 -43.94 49.35 56.99
C ALA A 26 -43.60 47.85 57.07
N GLY A 27 -42.80 47.37 56.12
CA GLY A 27 -42.41 45.97 56.04
C GLY A 27 -43.44 45.04 55.37
N GLU A 28 -44.62 45.54 54.96
CA GLU A 28 -45.59 44.69 54.27
C GLU A 28 -45.04 44.21 52.91
N PRO A 29 -45.03 42.89 52.65
CA PRO A 29 -44.63 42.33 51.37
C PRO A 29 -45.79 42.32 50.37
N LEU A 30 -45.48 42.74 49.14
CA LEU A 30 -46.36 42.74 47.99
C LEU A 30 -45.65 42.01 46.85
N VAL A 31 -46.25 40.91 46.40
CA VAL A 31 -45.72 40.11 45.29
C VAL A 31 -46.38 40.55 43.99
N ASP A 32 -45.56 40.83 42.98
CA ASP A 32 -46.01 40.95 41.60
C ASP A 32 -46.11 39.55 40.98
N PHE A 33 -47.31 38.95 40.98
CA PHE A 33 -47.48 37.58 40.45
C PHE A 33 -47.28 37.47 38.94
N SER A 34 -47.47 38.58 38.23
CA SER A 34 -47.29 38.67 36.78
C SER A 34 -45.96 39.32 36.39
N GLY A 35 -45.18 39.79 37.36
CA GLY A 35 -43.95 40.52 37.12
C GLY A 35 -42.79 40.01 37.98
N GLU A 36 -41.63 40.63 37.80
CA GLU A 36 -40.37 40.02 38.18
C GLU A 36 -39.83 40.53 39.53
N HIS A 37 -40.69 41.04 40.42
CA HIS A 37 -40.27 41.76 41.63
C HIS A 37 -41.12 41.45 42.89
N LEU A 38 -40.45 41.43 44.04
CA LEU A 38 -41.06 41.56 45.37
C LEU A 38 -40.91 43.01 45.84
N TYR A 39 -41.98 43.57 46.39
CA TYR A 39 -41.99 44.93 46.90
C TYR A 39 -42.25 44.93 48.40
N ILE A 40 -41.46 45.66 49.18
CA ILE A 40 -41.65 45.82 50.62
C ILE A 40 -41.95 47.28 50.91
N ALA A 41 -43.10 47.58 51.51
CA ALA A 41 -43.43 48.96 51.86
C ALA A 41 -42.41 49.53 52.86
N LYS A 42 -41.86 50.72 52.58
CA LYS A 42 -40.83 51.34 53.42
C LYS A 42 -41.39 51.93 54.71
N ALA A 43 -42.64 52.34 54.70
CA ALA A 43 -43.30 53.03 55.81
C ALA A 43 -44.81 52.76 55.79
N ASP A 44 -45.46 53.05 56.93
CA ASP A 44 -46.90 53.15 57.01
C ASP A 44 -47.39 54.30 56.13
N LYS A 45 -48.30 54.02 55.20
CA LYS A 45 -48.85 55.05 54.32
C LYS A 45 -50.29 54.73 53.93
N VAL A 46 -51.17 55.70 54.13
CA VAL A 46 -52.56 55.67 53.67
C VAL A 46 -52.65 56.60 52.46
N ALA A 47 -53.07 56.06 51.32
CA ALA A 47 -53.16 56.82 50.09
C ALA A 47 -54.34 57.82 50.15
N SER A 48 -54.12 59.00 49.58
CA SER A 48 -55.16 59.99 49.30
C SER A 48 -54.90 60.65 47.95
N VAL A 49 -55.81 61.52 47.50
CA VAL A 49 -55.61 62.31 46.27
C VAL A 49 -54.37 63.21 46.37
N SER A 50 -54.11 63.77 47.55
CA SER A 50 -52.96 64.67 47.78
C SER A 50 -51.66 63.94 48.14
N VAL A 51 -51.74 62.67 48.58
CA VAL A 51 -50.60 61.84 48.97
C VAL A 51 -50.82 60.41 48.46
N PRO A 52 -50.62 60.14 47.16
CA PRO A 52 -50.81 58.81 46.60
C PRO A 52 -49.70 57.84 47.05
N LEU A 53 -50.01 56.53 47.00
CA LEU A 53 -48.99 55.48 46.99
C LEU A 53 -48.29 55.46 45.63
N ALA A 54 -46.96 55.40 45.64
CA ALA A 54 -46.11 55.36 44.46
C ALA A 54 -45.06 54.24 44.59
N GLU A 55 -44.44 53.83 43.48
CA GLU A 55 -43.40 52.79 43.50
C GLU A 55 -42.21 53.17 44.41
N SER A 56 -41.91 54.47 44.53
CA SER A 56 -40.89 55.00 45.44
C SER A 56 -41.16 54.74 46.93
N ASP A 57 -42.39 54.38 47.31
CA ASP A 57 -42.72 54.00 48.68
C ASP A 57 -42.30 52.56 49.02
N TYR A 58 -41.79 51.80 48.05
CA TYR A 58 -41.47 50.38 48.20
C TYR A 58 -40.00 50.09 47.94
N LEU A 59 -39.37 49.27 48.79
CA LEU A 59 -38.12 48.62 48.45
C LEU A 59 -38.43 47.54 47.40
N LYS A 60 -37.80 47.65 46.22
CA LYS A 60 -37.98 46.74 45.10
C LYS A 60 -36.87 45.70 45.09
N ILE A 61 -37.25 44.44 45.19
CA ILE A 61 -36.33 43.30 45.19
C ILE A 61 -36.58 42.52 43.90
N PRO A 62 -35.59 42.42 42.99
CA PRO A 62 -35.73 41.63 41.76
C PRO A 62 -35.77 40.13 42.07
N GLY A 63 -36.69 39.44 41.40
CA GLY A 63 -36.73 37.99 41.35
C GLY A 63 -35.70 37.43 40.36
N VAL A 64 -35.51 36.12 40.39
CA VAL A 64 -34.51 35.42 39.56
C VAL A 64 -34.71 35.64 38.06
N ALA A 65 -35.95 35.71 37.60
CA ALA A 65 -36.27 36.00 36.20
C ALA A 65 -35.78 37.40 35.78
N LYS A 66 -35.98 38.42 36.63
CA LYS A 66 -35.47 39.77 36.35
C LYS A 66 -33.97 39.78 36.24
N VAL A 67 -33.32 39.15 37.21
CA VAL A 67 -31.86 39.12 37.32
C VAL A 67 -31.26 38.44 36.09
N ASN A 68 -31.81 37.30 35.68
CA ASN A 68 -31.37 36.60 34.47
C ASN A 68 -31.54 37.46 33.23
N THR A 69 -32.74 38.02 33.01
CA THR A 69 -33.01 38.93 31.89
C THR A 69 -32.05 40.12 31.86
N GLN A 70 -31.73 40.70 33.03
CA GLN A 70 -30.77 41.80 33.13
C GLN A 70 -29.34 41.36 32.80
N ILE A 71 -28.92 40.17 33.22
CA ILE A 71 -27.61 39.59 32.88
C ILE A 71 -27.53 39.36 31.36
N ASP A 72 -28.53 38.71 30.77
CA ASP A 72 -28.59 38.42 29.32
C ASP A 72 -28.60 39.71 28.47
N THR A 73 -29.34 40.72 28.92
CA THR A 73 -29.37 42.04 28.29
C THR A 73 -27.98 42.68 28.33
N LYS A 74 -27.27 42.61 29.46
CA LYS A 74 -25.92 43.17 29.58
C LYS A 74 -24.89 42.40 28.75
N ILE A 75 -24.97 41.06 28.71
CA ILE A 75 -24.13 40.23 27.84
C ILE A 75 -24.29 40.65 26.38
N THR A 76 -25.53 40.85 25.94
CA THR A 76 -25.84 41.31 24.58
C THR A 76 -25.36 42.74 24.33
N ALA A 77 -25.69 43.68 25.22
CA ALA A 77 -25.35 45.10 25.07
C ALA A 77 -23.84 45.37 25.05
N LEU A 78 -23.06 44.57 25.77
CA LEU A 78 -21.61 44.65 25.81
C LEU A 78 -20.92 43.74 24.78
N GLY A 79 -21.68 42.98 23.99
CA GLY A 79 -21.14 42.09 22.96
C GLY A 79 -20.26 40.97 23.51
N LEU A 80 -20.51 40.49 24.74
CA LEU A 80 -19.65 39.50 25.41
C LEU A 80 -19.77 38.08 24.82
N GLY A 81 -20.81 37.84 24.00
CA GLY A 81 -21.06 36.55 23.35
C GLY A 81 -21.63 35.48 24.28
N THR A 82 -21.97 34.32 23.71
CA THR A 82 -22.64 33.21 24.43
C THR A 82 -21.72 32.47 25.42
N ALA A 83 -20.40 32.63 25.28
CA ALA A 83 -19.43 32.01 26.20
C ALA A 83 -19.48 32.63 27.61
N ALA A 84 -19.99 33.86 27.75
CA ALA A 84 -20.07 34.58 29.02
C ALA A 84 -20.92 33.87 30.09
N THR A 85 -21.80 32.93 29.69
CA THR A 85 -22.63 32.14 30.61
C THR A 85 -22.06 30.76 30.91
N LYS A 86 -20.81 30.45 30.50
CA LYS A 86 -20.20 29.12 30.60
C LYS A 86 -18.98 29.16 31.52
N ASN A 87 -18.69 28.02 32.17
CA ASN A 87 -17.48 27.88 32.97
C ASN A 87 -16.25 27.82 32.06
N THR A 88 -15.16 28.50 32.44
CA THR A 88 -13.88 28.45 31.72
C THR A 88 -12.91 27.46 32.35
N GLY A 89 -11.95 26.96 31.57
CA GLY A 89 -10.84 26.11 32.05
C GLY A 89 -10.74 24.77 31.31
N THR A 90 -9.96 23.84 31.87
CA THR A 90 -9.63 22.54 31.22
C THR A 90 -10.43 21.35 31.76
N GLY A 91 -11.36 21.58 32.70
CA GLY A 91 -12.25 20.54 33.21
C GLY A 91 -13.28 20.09 32.18
N ASN A 92 -13.81 18.87 32.35
CA ASN A 92 -14.85 18.34 31.46
C ASN A 92 -16.07 19.27 31.41
N GLY A 93 -16.49 19.67 30.20
CA GLY A 93 -17.62 20.56 29.97
C GLY A 93 -17.33 22.06 30.07
N ASN A 94 -16.09 22.48 30.37
CA ASN A 94 -15.69 23.89 30.39
C ASN A 94 -15.24 24.39 29.01
N VAL A 95 -15.31 25.71 28.81
CA VAL A 95 -14.77 26.41 27.63
C VAL A 95 -13.28 26.70 27.84
N PRO A 96 -12.38 26.20 26.98
CA PRO A 96 -10.96 26.55 27.07
C PRO A 96 -10.70 28.03 26.75
N VAL A 97 -9.76 28.63 27.47
CA VAL A 97 -9.28 30.00 27.20
C VAL A 97 -8.02 29.92 26.36
N LEU A 98 -7.93 30.79 25.34
CA LEU A 98 -6.74 30.88 24.49
C LEU A 98 -5.55 31.44 25.27
N ASP A 99 -4.35 31.00 24.91
CA ASP A 99 -3.09 31.53 25.42
C ASP A 99 -2.82 32.96 24.89
N ALA A 100 -1.68 33.54 25.28
CA ALA A 100 -1.27 34.88 24.84
C ALA A 100 -1.11 35.01 23.30
N ASN A 101 -1.03 33.88 22.57
CA ASN A 101 -0.91 33.83 21.12
C ASN A 101 -2.26 33.58 20.42
N GLY A 102 -3.37 33.54 21.17
CA GLY A 102 -4.69 33.24 20.63
C GLY A 102 -4.84 31.77 20.21
N LYS A 103 -4.11 30.85 20.84
CA LYS A 103 -4.16 29.40 20.58
C LYS A 103 -4.66 28.63 21.78
N LEU A 104 -5.21 27.44 21.57
CA LEU A 104 -5.43 26.51 22.68
C LEU A 104 -4.06 26.06 23.21
N ALA A 105 -3.90 25.99 24.53
CA ALA A 105 -2.67 25.48 25.13
C ALA A 105 -2.45 24.00 24.80
N ASP A 106 -1.19 23.57 24.68
CA ASP A 106 -0.79 22.17 24.40
C ASP A 106 -1.35 21.16 25.44
N SER A 107 -1.68 21.63 26.63
CA SER A 107 -2.33 20.84 27.68
C SER A 107 -3.81 20.55 27.42
N VAL A 108 -4.46 21.31 26.53
CA VAL A 108 -5.88 21.17 26.16
C VAL A 108 -6.03 20.32 24.89
N VAL A 109 -5.21 20.61 23.89
CA VAL A 109 -5.16 19.83 22.66
C VAL A 109 -3.72 19.33 22.54
N PRO A 110 -3.48 18.01 22.61
CA PRO A 110 -2.16 17.46 22.34
C PRO A 110 -1.70 17.99 20.99
N LYS A 111 -0.44 18.45 20.88
CA LYS A 111 0.13 18.94 19.63
C LYS A 111 -0.26 18.01 18.49
N ILE A 112 -1.22 18.43 17.66
CA ILE A 112 -1.37 17.85 16.34
C ILE A 112 -0.19 18.43 15.59
N ALA A 113 0.85 17.62 15.45
CA ALA A 113 1.92 17.92 14.53
C ALA A 113 1.27 18.08 13.16
N MET A 114 1.12 19.32 12.68
CA MET A 114 0.92 19.51 11.26
C MET A 114 2.21 19.02 10.61
N THR A 115 2.19 17.80 10.07
CA THR A 115 3.36 17.21 9.43
C THR A 115 3.76 18.05 8.22
N ASN A 116 4.77 18.90 8.39
CA ASN A 116 5.51 19.47 7.28
C ASN A 116 6.50 18.42 6.78
N THR A 117 6.75 18.44 5.47
CA THR A 117 7.77 17.59 4.85
C THR A 117 8.90 18.46 4.35
N PHE A 118 10.11 18.22 4.85
CA PHE A 118 11.34 18.90 4.44
C PHE A 118 12.17 17.96 3.57
N VAL A 119 12.44 18.36 2.32
CA VAL A 119 13.39 17.62 1.47
C VAL A 119 14.78 18.19 1.70
N VAL A 120 15.69 17.34 2.19
CA VAL A 120 17.04 17.74 2.62
C VAL A 120 18.10 16.84 2.00
N ALA A 121 19.23 17.44 1.61
CA ALA A 121 20.29 16.74 0.90
C ALA A 121 21.28 15.98 1.81
N SER A 122 21.18 16.12 3.13
CA SER A 122 22.10 15.47 4.08
C SER A 122 21.56 15.45 5.51
N GLN A 123 22.21 14.68 6.39
CA GLN A 123 21.97 14.72 7.85
C GLN A 123 22.19 16.12 8.41
N THR A 124 23.26 16.81 8.01
CA THR A 124 23.57 18.15 8.51
C THR A 124 22.47 19.13 8.16
N ALA A 125 21.92 19.06 6.94
CA ALA A 125 20.78 19.86 6.53
C ALA A 125 19.50 19.52 7.32
N MET A 126 19.27 18.23 7.61
CA MET A 126 18.15 17.78 8.46
C MET A 126 18.24 18.33 9.89
N LEU A 127 19.41 18.26 10.52
CA LEU A 127 19.62 18.77 11.89
C LEU A 127 19.67 20.30 11.94
N GLY A 128 19.94 20.95 10.80
CA GLY A 128 20.00 22.40 10.64
C GLY A 128 18.69 23.07 10.20
N LEU A 129 17.56 22.35 10.20
CA LEU A 129 16.24 22.95 9.98
C LEU A 129 15.99 24.07 11.01
N SER A 130 15.12 25.04 10.70
CA SER A 130 14.85 26.19 11.60
C SER A 130 13.43 26.22 12.16
N THR A 131 12.53 25.40 11.61
CA THR A 131 11.10 25.45 11.92
C THR A 131 10.47 24.07 12.11
N ALA A 132 11.28 23.00 12.20
CA ALA A 132 10.75 21.66 12.37
C ALA A 132 10.11 21.48 13.75
N GLN A 133 9.01 20.75 13.81
CA GLN A 133 8.27 20.40 15.02
C GLN A 133 8.14 18.89 15.14
N GLU A 134 7.87 18.40 16.35
CA GLU A 134 7.58 16.98 16.54
C GLU A 134 6.46 16.57 15.58
N GLY A 135 6.62 15.43 14.91
CA GLY A 135 5.75 14.89 13.86
C GLY A 135 6.04 15.39 12.44
N ASP A 136 6.97 16.32 12.24
CA ASP A 136 7.46 16.69 10.90
C ASP A 136 8.36 15.60 10.30
N VAL A 137 8.38 15.53 8.98
CA VAL A 137 9.16 14.54 8.20
C VAL A 137 10.31 15.21 7.47
N ALA A 138 11.50 14.63 7.57
CA ALA A 138 12.65 14.94 6.73
C ALA A 138 12.87 13.82 5.70
N VAL A 139 12.77 14.15 4.42
CA VAL A 139 13.12 13.28 3.29
C VAL A 139 14.58 13.51 2.95
N ARG A 140 15.42 12.53 3.28
CA ARG A 140 16.87 12.56 3.07
C ARG A 140 17.22 11.92 1.73
N THR A 141 17.54 12.77 0.74
CA THR A 141 17.85 12.31 -0.63
C THR A 141 19.24 11.69 -0.74
N ASP A 142 20.11 11.86 0.25
CA ASP A 142 21.42 11.18 0.31
C ASP A 142 21.30 9.70 0.69
N LEU A 143 20.21 9.31 1.36
CA LEU A 143 19.97 7.93 1.79
C LEU A 143 18.74 7.29 1.12
N ASN A 144 17.94 8.07 0.39
CA ASN A 144 16.60 7.69 -0.07
C ASN A 144 15.70 7.20 1.08
N LYS A 145 15.75 7.89 2.22
CA LYS A 145 15.01 7.55 3.44
C LYS A 145 14.19 8.72 3.96
N SER A 146 13.13 8.41 4.70
CA SER A 146 12.32 9.40 5.41
C SER A 146 12.45 9.22 6.92
N PHE A 147 12.55 10.33 7.64
CA PHE A 147 12.65 10.35 9.10
C PHE A 147 11.56 11.25 9.66
N ILE A 148 10.92 10.85 10.75
CA ILE A 148 9.94 11.67 11.48
C ILE A 148 10.55 12.16 12.79
N LEU A 149 10.37 13.44 13.13
CA LEU A 149 10.86 13.99 14.40
C LEU A 149 9.94 13.52 15.55
N LYS A 150 10.42 12.66 16.44
CA LYS A 150 9.63 12.12 17.57
C LYS A 150 9.77 12.93 18.87
N ALA A 151 10.75 13.83 18.95
CA ALA A 151 11.02 14.64 20.13
C ALA A 151 11.76 15.93 19.77
N SER A 152 11.61 16.98 20.58
CA SER A 152 12.40 18.21 20.45
C SER A 152 13.76 18.09 21.18
N PRO A 153 14.82 18.78 20.73
CA PRO A 153 14.93 19.60 19.52
C PRO A 153 15.26 18.79 18.25
N TYR A 154 14.98 19.35 17.07
CA TYR A 154 15.32 18.75 15.76
C TYR A 154 16.83 18.70 15.48
N SER A 155 17.64 19.45 16.22
CA SER A 155 19.10 19.47 16.11
C SER A 155 19.76 18.20 16.66
N THR A 156 19.00 17.31 17.30
CA THR A 156 19.49 16.06 17.89
C THR A 156 19.09 14.86 17.03
N LEU A 157 20.06 14.12 16.48
CA LEU A 157 19.79 12.96 15.61
C LEU A 157 18.93 11.88 16.27
N ALA A 158 19.14 11.59 17.56
CA ALA A 158 18.39 10.56 18.29
C ALA A 158 16.88 10.86 18.42
N ASN A 159 16.50 12.12 18.19
CA ASN A 159 15.11 12.55 18.18
C ASN A 159 14.41 12.28 16.84
N TRP A 160 15.14 11.84 15.81
CA TRP A 160 14.59 11.43 14.53
C TRP A 160 14.40 9.91 14.48
N GLN A 161 13.21 9.48 14.06
CA GLN A 161 12.88 8.08 13.84
C GLN A 161 12.83 7.81 12.34
N GLU A 162 13.63 6.85 11.85
CA GLU A 162 13.50 6.37 10.48
C GLU A 162 12.12 5.72 10.30
N LEU A 163 11.40 6.11 9.25
CA LEU A 163 10.19 5.44 8.82
C LEU A 163 10.59 4.23 7.97
N LEU A 164 10.32 3.03 8.50
CA LEU A 164 10.59 1.80 7.77
C LEU A 164 9.71 1.75 6.53
N THR A 165 10.32 1.61 5.37
CA THR A 165 9.60 1.19 4.17
C THR A 165 9.32 -0.31 4.27
N PRO A 166 8.25 -0.83 3.64
CA PRO A 166 8.10 -2.26 3.47
C PRO A 166 9.40 -2.86 2.93
N THR A 167 9.83 -4.00 3.47
CA THR A 167 10.87 -4.80 2.83
C THR A 167 10.28 -5.31 1.53
N ASP A 168 10.53 -4.61 0.44
CA ASP A 168 10.13 -5.03 -0.89
C ASP A 168 10.64 -6.46 -1.14
N ALA A 169 9.76 -7.31 -1.68
CA ALA A 169 9.90 -8.77 -1.71
C ALA A 169 11.08 -9.31 -2.56
N VAL A 170 11.91 -8.44 -3.13
CA VAL A 170 13.17 -8.79 -3.81
C VAL A 170 14.19 -7.69 -3.52
N THR A 171 15.19 -7.98 -2.67
CA THR A 171 16.25 -7.01 -2.33
C THR A 171 17.32 -6.90 -3.42
N SER A 172 17.46 -7.93 -4.28
CA SER A 172 18.38 -7.93 -5.42
C SER A 172 18.00 -8.99 -6.44
N VAL A 173 18.39 -8.77 -7.70
CA VAL A 173 18.36 -9.80 -8.75
C VAL A 173 19.80 -10.00 -9.22
N ASN A 174 20.35 -11.20 -8.98
CA ASN A 174 21.74 -11.53 -9.29
C ASN A 174 22.75 -10.47 -8.75
N GLY A 175 22.54 -10.00 -7.52
CA GLY A 175 23.39 -8.99 -6.86
C GLY A 175 23.18 -7.55 -7.33
N SER A 176 22.32 -7.30 -8.33
CA SER A 176 21.96 -5.93 -8.76
C SER A 176 20.78 -5.39 -7.96
N THR A 177 20.80 -4.10 -7.64
CA THR A 177 19.76 -3.38 -6.87
C THR A 177 19.27 -2.14 -7.62
N GLY A 178 18.08 -1.61 -7.28
CA GLY A 178 17.50 -0.43 -7.92
C GLY A 178 16.72 -0.72 -9.21
N ALA A 179 16.80 0.18 -10.20
CA ALA A 179 16.18 -0.03 -11.52
C ALA A 179 17.01 -1.03 -12.33
N VAL A 180 16.66 -2.31 -12.22
CA VAL A 180 17.42 -3.41 -12.85
C VAL A 180 16.90 -3.69 -14.27
N SER A 181 17.72 -3.38 -15.28
CA SER A 181 17.51 -3.85 -16.65
C SER A 181 18.42 -5.05 -16.90
N ILE A 182 17.85 -6.25 -17.01
CA ILE A 182 18.63 -7.48 -17.22
C ILE A 182 18.93 -7.69 -18.70
N THR A 183 20.21 -7.85 -19.01
CA THR A 183 20.71 -8.33 -20.29
C THR A 183 21.23 -9.76 -20.14
N LEU A 184 21.50 -10.46 -21.24
CA LEU A 184 22.07 -11.82 -21.21
C LEU A 184 23.38 -11.90 -20.39
N ALA A 185 24.18 -10.83 -20.40
CA ALA A 185 25.39 -10.75 -19.57
C ALA A 185 25.06 -10.77 -18.06
N GLY A 186 23.93 -10.18 -17.66
CA GLY A 186 23.46 -10.11 -16.27
C GLY A 186 22.86 -11.41 -15.73
N LEU A 187 22.76 -12.47 -16.54
CA LEU A 187 22.26 -13.81 -16.14
C LEU A 187 23.40 -14.81 -15.86
N GLY A 188 24.64 -14.33 -15.72
CA GLY A 188 25.81 -15.20 -15.51
C GLY A 188 26.59 -15.49 -16.79
N GLY A 189 26.46 -14.66 -17.83
CA GLY A 189 27.46 -14.55 -18.89
C GLY A 189 27.74 -15.82 -19.67
N VAL A 190 26.74 -16.64 -19.96
CA VAL A 190 26.92 -17.68 -20.99
C VAL A 190 26.93 -16.96 -22.34
N ALA A 191 28.13 -16.73 -22.88
CA ALA A 191 28.30 -16.12 -24.19
C ALA A 191 27.51 -16.91 -25.25
N ALA A 192 26.95 -16.25 -26.27
CA ALA A 192 26.27 -16.93 -27.37
C ALA A 192 27.16 -18.00 -28.03
N SER A 193 28.49 -17.85 -27.95
CA SER A 193 29.49 -18.83 -28.37
C SER A 193 29.45 -20.15 -27.59
N THR A 194 28.94 -20.17 -26.35
CA THR A 194 28.75 -21.39 -25.56
C THR A 194 27.53 -22.20 -26.05
N TYR A 195 26.57 -21.56 -26.72
CA TYR A 195 25.48 -22.30 -27.36
C TYR A 195 26.00 -23.11 -28.57
N ASN A 196 27.08 -22.64 -29.21
CA ASN A 196 27.74 -23.30 -30.34
C ASN A 196 28.97 -24.15 -29.96
N THR A 197 29.28 -24.36 -28.68
CA THR A 197 30.31 -25.37 -28.30
C THR A 197 29.86 -26.80 -28.55
N HIS A 198 28.62 -27.02 -28.99
CA HIS A 198 28.11 -28.33 -29.37
C HIS A 198 28.50 -28.81 -30.76
N VAL A 199 29.21 -28.00 -31.55
CA VAL A 199 29.68 -28.39 -32.89
C VAL A 199 30.63 -29.61 -32.86
N ALA A 200 31.18 -29.97 -31.69
CA ALA A 200 31.93 -31.21 -31.48
C ALA A 200 31.66 -31.88 -30.11
N SER A 201 30.56 -31.53 -29.43
CA SER A 201 30.26 -32.06 -28.10
C SER A 201 29.52 -33.39 -28.20
N ASN A 202 30.11 -34.45 -27.64
CA ASN A 202 29.47 -35.73 -27.44
C ASN A 202 28.38 -35.72 -26.34
N LEU A 203 28.10 -34.56 -25.74
CA LEU A 203 27.16 -34.44 -24.62
C LEU A 203 25.71 -34.71 -25.03
N HIS A 204 25.38 -34.46 -26.30
CA HIS A 204 24.00 -34.56 -26.81
C HIS A 204 23.64 -35.92 -27.39
N LEU A 205 24.62 -36.83 -27.48
CA LEU A 205 24.42 -38.18 -27.98
C LEU A 205 24.99 -39.18 -26.98
N THR A 206 24.25 -40.22 -26.66
CA THR A 206 24.78 -41.35 -25.87
C THR A 206 25.90 -42.05 -26.63
N GLU A 207 26.72 -42.83 -25.91
CA GLU A 207 27.77 -43.64 -26.54
C GLU A 207 27.22 -44.59 -27.60
N ASP A 208 26.04 -45.16 -27.35
CA ASP A 208 25.31 -46.00 -28.30
C ASP A 208 24.91 -45.22 -29.56
N GLN A 209 24.35 -44.02 -29.41
CA GLN A 209 23.94 -43.19 -30.55
C GLN A 209 25.13 -42.81 -31.44
N ARG A 210 26.29 -42.50 -30.84
CA ARG A 210 27.52 -42.21 -31.59
C ARG A 210 28.04 -43.46 -32.31
N THR A 211 27.97 -44.62 -31.66
CA THR A 211 28.35 -45.90 -32.26
C THR A 211 27.48 -46.25 -33.45
N VAL A 212 26.16 -46.05 -33.34
CA VAL A 212 25.20 -46.26 -34.44
C VAL A 212 25.55 -45.36 -35.63
N LEU A 213 25.72 -44.05 -35.42
CA LEU A 213 26.03 -43.10 -36.50
C LEU A 213 27.37 -43.40 -37.20
N SER A 214 28.40 -43.82 -36.45
CA SER A 214 29.71 -44.21 -37.02
C SER A 214 29.62 -45.47 -37.92
N ASN A 215 28.67 -46.35 -37.60
CA ASN A 215 28.47 -47.62 -38.28
C ASN A 215 27.46 -47.56 -39.43
N VAL A 216 26.79 -46.43 -39.66
CA VAL A 216 25.97 -46.24 -40.87
C VAL A 216 26.89 -46.26 -42.10
N LYS A 217 26.79 -47.30 -42.93
CA LYS A 217 27.46 -47.40 -44.23
C LYS A 217 26.40 -47.33 -45.33
N ASN A 218 26.59 -46.45 -46.30
CA ASN A 218 25.77 -46.46 -47.51
C ASN A 218 26.23 -47.63 -48.40
N VAL A 219 25.42 -48.68 -48.52
CA VAL A 219 25.64 -49.79 -49.46
C VAL A 219 24.63 -49.64 -50.59
N TYR A 220 25.13 -49.50 -51.83
CA TYR A 220 24.30 -49.34 -53.01
C TYR A 220 24.71 -50.38 -54.06
N ILE A 221 23.76 -51.22 -54.48
CA ILE A 221 23.90 -52.12 -55.63
C ILE A 221 22.94 -51.56 -56.69
N SER A 222 23.49 -50.94 -57.74
CA SER A 222 22.72 -50.45 -58.90
C SER A 222 22.61 -51.55 -59.95
N ASP A 223 21.58 -51.45 -60.79
CA ASP A 223 21.57 -52.08 -62.09
C ASP A 223 22.70 -51.49 -62.94
N ALA A 224 23.66 -52.33 -63.29
CA ALA A 224 24.65 -52.04 -64.32
C ALA A 224 24.45 -53.04 -65.46
N ASP A 225 25.01 -52.75 -66.63
CA ASP A 225 25.07 -53.64 -67.79
C ASP A 225 25.73 -54.98 -67.40
N GLY A 226 24.94 -55.92 -66.87
CA GLY A 226 25.44 -57.19 -66.33
C GLY A 226 24.70 -57.76 -65.11
N ILE A 227 23.81 -57.01 -64.43
CA ILE A 227 22.99 -57.53 -63.33
C ILE A 227 21.51 -57.38 -63.68
N ALA A 228 20.79 -58.49 -63.79
CA ALA A 228 19.35 -58.48 -63.95
C ALA A 228 18.65 -58.38 -62.59
N VAL A 229 17.69 -57.48 -62.47
CA VAL A 229 16.79 -57.41 -61.30
C VAL A 229 15.62 -58.36 -61.55
N ALA A 230 15.40 -59.30 -60.64
CA ALA A 230 14.26 -60.20 -60.73
C ALA A 230 12.94 -59.43 -60.49
N GLY A 231 11.92 -59.68 -61.32
CA GLY A 231 10.60 -59.06 -61.17
C GLY A 231 9.79 -59.62 -59.99
N THR A 232 10.09 -60.86 -59.59
CA THR A 232 9.49 -61.55 -58.43
C THR A 232 10.53 -62.43 -57.72
N GLU A 233 10.23 -62.87 -56.49
CA GLU A 233 11.04 -63.85 -55.75
C GLU A 233 11.12 -65.23 -56.46
N ALA A 234 10.06 -65.59 -57.18
CA ALA A 234 10.02 -66.80 -57.99
C ALA A 234 11.00 -66.71 -59.18
N ASP A 235 11.04 -65.56 -59.88
CA ASP A 235 11.99 -65.32 -60.97
C ASP A 235 13.42 -65.32 -60.46
N TYR A 236 13.67 -64.74 -59.28
CA TYR A 236 14.98 -64.79 -58.63
C TYR A 236 15.41 -66.24 -58.37
N THR A 237 14.57 -67.02 -57.68
CA THR A 237 14.87 -68.41 -57.29
C THR A 237 15.14 -69.29 -58.52
N ASN A 238 14.38 -69.08 -59.60
CA ASN A 238 14.54 -69.85 -60.83
C ASN A 238 15.71 -69.38 -61.70
N GLY A 239 16.13 -68.11 -61.56
CA GLY A 239 17.14 -67.49 -62.42
C GLY A 239 18.55 -67.47 -61.83
N VAL A 240 18.72 -67.61 -60.52
CA VAL A 240 20.04 -67.60 -59.89
C VAL A 240 20.63 -68.98 -59.72
N ILE A 241 21.96 -69.05 -59.85
CA ILE A 241 22.72 -70.19 -59.33
C ILE A 241 22.92 -69.94 -57.85
N ILE A 242 22.30 -70.75 -56.99
CA ILE A 242 22.48 -70.67 -55.54
C ILE A 242 23.98 -70.82 -55.21
N ASP A 243 24.48 -69.90 -54.39
CA ASP A 243 25.90 -69.76 -54.05
C ASP A 243 26.85 -69.55 -55.26
N GLY A 244 26.31 -69.14 -56.42
CA GLY A 244 27.07 -68.92 -57.65
C GLY A 244 27.99 -67.68 -57.61
N LEU A 245 27.78 -66.78 -56.66
CA LEU A 245 28.64 -65.63 -56.43
C LEU A 245 29.30 -65.76 -55.05
N ILE A 246 30.61 -65.60 -55.02
CA ILE A 246 31.39 -65.49 -53.79
C ILE A 246 31.82 -64.05 -53.65
N TYR A 247 31.74 -63.52 -52.43
CA TYR A 247 32.28 -62.21 -52.12
C TYR A 247 33.21 -62.28 -50.91
N THR A 248 34.10 -61.29 -50.81
CA THR A 248 34.92 -61.07 -49.63
C THR A 248 35.02 -59.58 -49.32
N ALA A 249 34.95 -59.24 -48.05
CA ALA A 249 35.17 -57.88 -47.58
C ALA A 249 36.67 -57.58 -47.55
N VAL A 250 37.07 -56.48 -48.18
CA VAL A 250 38.42 -55.93 -48.13
C VAL A 250 38.35 -54.65 -47.31
N VAL A 251 38.96 -54.72 -46.14
CA VAL A 251 39.03 -53.63 -45.16
C VAL A 251 40.32 -52.84 -45.40
N ASP A 252 40.19 -51.56 -45.74
CA ASP A 252 41.30 -50.64 -45.94
C ASP A 252 41.38 -49.66 -44.76
N SER A 253 42.20 -50.01 -43.79
CA SER A 253 42.39 -49.28 -42.54
C SER A 253 43.21 -48.00 -42.68
N ASN A 254 43.65 -47.64 -43.89
CA ASN A 254 44.38 -46.39 -44.15
C ASN A 254 43.45 -45.17 -44.27
N TYR A 255 42.13 -45.36 -44.29
CA TYR A 255 41.13 -44.30 -44.32
C TYR A 255 40.46 -44.12 -42.96
N THR A 256 40.05 -42.89 -42.65
CA THR A 256 39.24 -42.54 -41.46
C THR A 256 37.93 -41.90 -41.92
N PRO A 257 36.76 -42.57 -41.77
CA PRO A 257 36.59 -43.92 -41.24
C PRO A 257 37.16 -44.99 -42.19
N THR A 258 37.48 -46.18 -41.65
CA THR A 258 37.95 -47.33 -42.42
C THR A 258 37.02 -47.62 -43.58
N ARG A 259 37.59 -47.76 -44.79
CA ARG A 259 36.82 -48.08 -45.98
C ARG A 259 36.67 -49.59 -46.08
N VAL A 260 35.43 -50.06 -46.18
CA VAL A 260 35.13 -51.47 -46.50
C VAL A 260 34.68 -51.51 -47.96
N SER A 261 35.38 -52.30 -48.76
CA SER A 261 35.01 -52.60 -50.15
C SER A 261 34.71 -54.09 -50.26
N TYR A 262 33.89 -54.49 -51.21
CA TYR A 262 33.59 -55.91 -51.45
C TYR A 262 34.15 -56.30 -52.80
N LYS A 263 34.93 -57.38 -52.82
CA LYS A 263 35.30 -58.05 -54.07
C LYS A 263 34.29 -59.16 -54.32
N LEU A 264 33.70 -59.18 -55.50
CA LEU A 264 32.73 -60.18 -55.92
C LEU A 264 33.34 -60.97 -57.07
N GLY A 265 33.07 -62.27 -57.11
CA GLY A 265 33.51 -63.16 -58.17
C GLY A 265 32.57 -64.34 -58.32
N ILE A 266 32.51 -64.92 -59.50
CA ILE A 266 31.70 -66.11 -59.76
C ILE A 266 32.40 -67.33 -59.16
N ASP A 267 31.65 -68.18 -58.45
CA ASP A 267 32.16 -69.45 -57.95
C ASP A 267 32.51 -70.37 -59.11
N LYS A 268 33.80 -70.66 -59.26
CA LYS A 268 34.32 -71.56 -60.30
C LYS A 268 33.73 -72.96 -60.25
N THR A 269 33.22 -73.40 -59.09
CA THR A 269 32.58 -74.72 -58.94
C THR A 269 31.16 -74.75 -59.49
N LYS A 270 30.57 -73.58 -59.74
CA LYS A 270 29.19 -73.38 -60.17
C LYS A 270 29.07 -72.97 -61.64
N VAL A 271 30.20 -72.85 -62.35
CA VAL A 271 30.28 -72.56 -63.78
C VAL A 271 31.08 -73.61 -64.53
N LEU A 272 30.76 -73.80 -65.81
CA LEU A 272 31.52 -74.70 -66.68
C LEU A 272 32.92 -74.12 -66.96
N MET A 273 33.93 -74.91 -66.67
CA MET A 273 35.34 -74.65 -66.96
C MET A 273 35.77 -75.47 -68.18
N PRO A 274 36.90 -75.16 -68.85
CA PRO A 274 37.40 -75.95 -69.98
C PRO A 274 37.60 -77.45 -69.68
N THR A 275 37.72 -77.82 -68.41
CA THR A 275 37.87 -79.20 -67.92
C THR A 275 36.59 -79.75 -67.27
N SER A 276 35.48 -79.02 -67.29
CA SER A 276 34.21 -79.52 -66.76
C SER A 276 33.70 -80.66 -67.64
N ILE A 277 33.34 -81.77 -67.00
CA ILE A 277 32.66 -82.87 -67.66
C ILE A 277 31.20 -82.41 -67.81
N ILE A 278 30.79 -82.12 -69.05
CA ILE A 278 29.37 -82.02 -69.37
C ILE A 278 28.87 -83.46 -69.26
N ASP A 279 28.11 -83.76 -68.20
CA ASP A 279 27.42 -85.05 -68.09
C ASP A 279 26.42 -85.10 -69.24
N GLY A 280 26.85 -85.71 -70.33
CA GLY A 280 26.11 -85.79 -71.57
C GLY A 280 24.92 -86.69 -71.36
N GLY A 281 23.75 -86.06 -71.15
CA GLY A 281 22.49 -86.69 -71.50
C GLY A 281 22.62 -87.27 -72.91
N THR A 282 22.22 -88.52 -73.06
CA THR A 282 21.97 -89.14 -74.36
C THR A 282 21.09 -88.18 -75.18
N TYR A 283 21.64 -87.69 -76.30
CA TYR A 283 21.03 -86.74 -77.23
C TYR A 283 19.54 -87.00 -77.51
#